data_AF-A0A2D7VWN9-F1
#
_entry.id   AF-A0A2D7VWN9-F1
#
_cell.length_a   1.000
_cell.length_b   1.000
_cell.length_c   1.000
_cell.angle_alpha   90.00
_cell.angle_beta   90.00
_cell.angle_gamma   90.00
#
_symmetry.space_group_name_H-M   'P 1'
#
loop_
_entity.id
_entity.type
_entity.pdbx_description
1 polymer ?
#
loop_
_entity_poly.entity_id
_entity_poly.type
_entity_poly.pdbx_seq_one_letter_code
_entity_poly.pdbx_strand_id
1 'polypeptide(L)' 'MDYITATEHLLRKIRERKEALSQTLAGGGVENFEQYQRVVGEIAGLSFIEQEIQTLHSNMEDAND' A
#
# COMPACT_ATOMS: atom_id res chain seq x y z
N MET A 1 0.84 -5.55 21.24
CA MET A 1 1.30 -4.47 20.32
C MET A 1 0.23 -3.41 20.35
N ASP A 2 0.63 -2.15 20.47
CA ASP A 2 -0.29 -1.03 20.30
C ASP A 2 -0.83 -1.01 18.85
N TYR A 3 -2.07 -0.54 18.67
CA TYR A 3 -2.71 -0.50 17.36
C TYR A 3 -1.89 0.34 16.38
N ILE A 4 -1.26 1.42 16.87
CA ILE A 4 -0.37 2.29 16.12
C ILE A 4 0.81 1.47 15.57
N THR A 5 1.53 0.76 16.45
CA THR A 5 2.69 -0.04 16.03
C THR A 5 2.33 -1.13 15.01
N ALA A 6 1.17 -1.77 15.18
CA ALA A 6 0.69 -2.80 14.25
C ALA A 6 0.36 -2.22 12.86
N THR A 7 -0.32 -1.07 12.82
CA THR A 7 -0.74 -0.41 11.58
C THR A 7 0.43 0.29 10.87
N GLU A 8 1.39 0.85 11.59
CA GLU A 8 2.66 1.35 11.03
C GLU A 8 3.49 0.24 10.39
N HIS A 9 3.54 -0.94 11.03
CA HIS A 9 4.22 -2.09 10.44
C HIS A 9 3.57 -2.49 9.11
N LEU A 10 2.24 -2.49 9.03
CA LEU A 10 1.50 -2.77 7.81
C LEU A 10 1.73 -1.70 6.74
N LEU A 11 1.70 -0.41 7.10
CA LEU A 11 1.99 0.70 6.18
C LEU A 11 3.37 0.55 5.55
N ARG A 12 4.39 0.20 6.34
CA ARG A 12 5.74 -0.06 5.81
C ARG A 12 5.73 -1.20 4.79
N LYS A 13 5.06 -2.32 5.10
CA LYS A 13 4.97 -3.47 4.19
C LYS A 13 4.23 -3.16 2.90
N ILE A 14 3.16 -2.37 2.97
CA ILE A 14 2.40 -1.90 1.81
C ILE A 14 3.29 -1.04 0.90
N ARG A 15 4.05 -0.10 1.48
CA ARG A 15 4.98 0.76 0.72
C ARG A 15 6.10 -0.03 0.06
N GLU A 16 6.74 -0.93 0.80
CA GLU A 16 7.77 -1.84 0.27
C GLU A 16 7.23 -2.63 -0.94
N ARG A 17 5.99 -3.14 -0.85
CA ARG A 17 5.35 -3.89 -1.93
C ARG A 17 5.03 -3.01 -3.14
N LYS A 18 4.45 -1.82 -2.92
CA LYS A 18 4.17 -0.85 -4.00
C LYS A 18 5.44 -0.49 -4.77
N GLU A 19 6.54 -0.27 -4.05
CA GLU A 19 7.82 0.06 -4.65
C GLU A 19 8.37 -1.10 -5.49
N ALA A 20 8.34 -2.33 -4.97
CA ALA A 20 8.77 -3.52 -5.72
C ALA A 20 7.96 -3.74 -7.01
N LEU A 21 6.64 -3.53 -6.96
CA LEU A 21 5.77 -3.60 -8.15
C LEU A 21 6.09 -2.48 -9.14
N SER A 22 6.31 -1.27 -8.65
CA SER A 22 6.68 -0.12 -9.48
C SER A 22 8.02 -0.33 -10.18
N GLN A 23 9.01 -0.89 -9.48
CA GLN A 23 10.29 -1.28 -10.05
C GLN A 23 10.14 -2.40 -11.10
N THR A 24 9.24 -3.37 -10.86
CA THR A 24 8.94 -4.44 -11.84
C THR A 24 8.37 -3.86 -13.13
N LEU A 25 7.46 -2.87 -13.03
CA LEU A 25 6.92 -2.17 -14.19
C LEU A 25 8.01 -1.38 -14.94
N ALA A 26 8.82 -0.60 -14.21
CA ALA A 26 9.88 0.22 -14.79
C ALA A 26 11.01 -0.60 -15.42
N GLY A 27 11.31 -1.77 -14.85
CA GLY A 27 12.34 -2.70 -15.31
C GLY A 27 11.93 -3.56 -16.50
N GLY A 28 10.70 -3.43 -17.01
CA GLY A 28 10.21 -4.24 -18.12
C GLY A 28 9.91 -5.70 -17.74
N GLY A 29 9.70 -6.00 -16.45
CA GLY A 29 9.37 -7.34 -15.96
C GLY A 29 7.94 -7.80 -16.29
N VAL A 30 7.29 -7.15 -17.27
CA VAL A 30 5.92 -7.40 -17.70
C VAL A 30 5.92 -7.77 -19.17
N GLU A 31 5.46 -8.97 -19.46
CA GLU A 31 5.53 -9.57 -20.79
C GLU A 31 4.33 -9.20 -21.68
N ASN A 32 3.19 -8.90 -21.06
CA ASN A 32 1.95 -8.61 -21.78
C ASN A 32 1.02 -7.68 -20.99
N PHE A 33 -0.01 -7.19 -21.69
CA PHE A 33 -0.97 -6.25 -21.12
C PHE A 33 -1.78 -6.83 -19.95
N GLU A 34 -2.08 -8.12 -19.93
CA GLU A 34 -2.80 -8.76 -18.83
C GLU A 34 -1.97 -8.73 -17.54
N GLN A 35 -0.67 -9.02 -17.64
CA GLN A 35 0.24 -8.91 -16.52
C GLN A 35 0.41 -7.46 -16.06
N TYR A 36 0.48 -6.50 -17.00
CA TYR A 36 0.49 -5.07 -16.68
C TYR A 36 -0.76 -4.68 -15.87
N GLN A 37 -1.95 -5.03 -16.37
CA GLN A 37 -3.23 -4.72 -15.73
C GLN A 37 -3.31 -5.32 -14.33
N ARG A 38 -2.82 -6.55 -14.14
CA ARG A 38 -2.75 -7.20 -12.83
C ARG A 38 -1.87 -6.44 -11.84
N VAL A 39 -0.64 -6.07 -12.26
CA VAL A 39 0.31 -5.35 -11.41
C VAL A 39 -0.21 -3.96 -11.05
N VAL A 40 -0.76 -3.22 -12.01
CA VAL A 40 -1.35 -1.91 -11.75
C VAL A 40 -2.58 -2.03 -10.84
N GLY A 41 -3.41 -3.05 -11.01
CA GLY A 41 -4.53 -3.33 -10.11
C GLY A 41 -4.09 -3.61 -8.68
N GLU A 42 -3.00 -4.36 -8.49
CA GLU A 42 -2.41 -4.61 -7.18
C GLU A 42 -1.91 -3.29 -6.54
N ILE A 43 -1.21 -2.44 -7.30
CA ILE A 43 -0.76 -1.12 -6.84
C ILE A 43 -1.95 -0.24 -6.45
N ALA A 44 -3.04 -0.27 -7.21
CA ALA A 44 -4.26 0.48 -6.90
C ALA A 44 -4.90 0.01 -5.59
N GLY A 45 -5.04 -1.31 -5.40
CA GLY A 45 -5.56 -1.88 -4.15
C GLY A 45 -4.68 -1.56 -2.93
N LEU A 46 -3.35 -1.65 -3.08
CA LEU A 46 -2.41 -1.27 -2.03
C LEU A 46 -2.50 0.22 -1.68
N SER A 47 -2.74 1.09 -2.67
CA SER A 47 -2.90 2.53 -2.43
C SER A 47 -4.20 2.85 -1.71
N PHE A 48 -5.28 2.14 -2.02
CA PHE A 48 -6.54 2.26 -1.29
C PHE A 48 -6.37 1.85 0.18
N ILE A 49 -5.73 0.71 0.46
CA ILE A 49 -5.49 0.25 1.83
C ILE A 49 -4.58 1.23 2.60
N GLU A 50 -3.55 1.78 1.95
CA GLU A 50 -2.70 2.81 2.56
C GLU A 50 -3.52 4.02 3.03
N GLN A 51 -4.45 4.50 2.20
CA GLN A 51 -5.35 5.60 2.55
C GLN A 51 -6.26 5.26 3.74
N GLU A 52 -6.88 4.08 3.74
CA GLU A 52 -7.75 3.65 4.84
C GLU A 52 -7.01 3.58 6.19
N ILE A 53 -5.75 3.13 6.19
CA ILE A 53 -4.94 3.10 7.42
C ILE A 53 -4.60 4.53 7.88
N GLN A 54 -4.28 5.42 6.96
CA GLN A 54 -4.03 6.83 7.29
C GLN A 54 -5.28 7.51 7.85
N THR A 55 -6.46 7.25 7.27
CA THR A 55 -7.73 7.73 7.79
C THR A 55 -8.03 7.16 9.17
N LEU A 56 -7.72 5.88 9.41
CA LEU A 56 -7.87 5.26 10.73
C LEU A 56 -6.97 5.96 11.77
N HIS A 57 -5.73 6.31 11.41
CA HIS A 57 -4.84 7.08 12.29
C HIS A 57 -5.43 8.43 12.65
N SER A 58 -5.82 9.24 11.65
CA SER A 58 -6.40 10.57 11.90
C SER A 58 -7.65 10.52 12.78
N ASN A 59 -8.57 9.59 12.51
CA ASN A 59 -9.79 9.44 13.31
C ASN A 59 -9.51 9.07 14.78
N MET A 60 -8.43 8.33 15.03
CA MET A 60 -8.05 7.93 16.40
C MET A 60 -7.26 9.03 17.11
N GLU A 61 -6.50 9.87 16.40
CA GLU A 61 -5.95 11.09 16.98
C GLU A 61 -7.07 12.03 17.44
N ASP A 62 -8.06 12.29 16.56
CA ASP A 62 -9.22 13.15 16.86
C ASP A 62 -10.08 12.62 18.03
N ALA A 63 -10.15 11.30 18.23
CA ALA A 63 -10.94 10.69 19.30
C ALA A 63 -10.24 10.67 20.67
N ASN A 64 -8.92 10.89 20.70
CA ASN A 64 -8.11 10.88 21.91
C ASN A 64 -7.75 12.30 22.41
N ASP A 65 -8.11 13.34 21.66
CA ASP A 65 -8.09 14.76 22.07
C ASP A 65 -9.42 15.17 22.75
#